data_AF-A0A0F9BMD6-F1
#
_entry.id   AF-A0A0F9BMD6-F1
#
_cell.length_a   1.000
_cell.length_b   1.000
_cell.length_c   1.000
_cell.angle_alpha   90.00
_cell.angle_beta   90.00
_cell.angle_gamma   90.00
#
_symmetry.space_group_name_H-M   'P 1'
#
loop_
_entity.id
_entity.type
_entity.pdbx_description
1 polymer ?
#
loop_
_entity_poly.entity_id
_entity_poly.type
_entity_poly.pdbx_seq_one_letter_code
_entity_poly.pdbx_strand_id
1 'polypeptide(L)'
;MSRYWLTPPDIYKPLDDEFHFDYDPCPYPRVPGFNSLELPWGKMNYCNPPFRKTDGNTHGPTAFVRKAIAEKEKGNSTVLLIPVQSYINLLLEAGAELRSAGRTRFLEVETGESLPSPSPTLLAILRGEK
;
A
#
# COMPACT_ATOMS: atom_id res chain seq x y z
N MET A 1 12.53 -19.94 8.22
CA MET A 1 11.18 -19.68 8.76
C MET A 1 10.78 -18.26 8.40
N SER A 2 9.57 -18.07 7.86
CA SER A 2 9.06 -16.74 7.53
C SER A 2 8.84 -15.93 8.81
N ARG A 3 9.31 -14.69 8.85
CA ARG A 3 9.04 -13.76 9.96
C ARG A 3 7.79 -12.94 9.62
N TYR A 4 6.89 -12.79 10.59
CA TYR A 4 5.68 -11.97 10.48
C TYR A 4 5.77 -10.83 11.49
N TRP A 5 5.25 -9.66 11.12
CA TRP A 5 5.35 -8.44 11.93
C TRP A 5 3.95 -7.85 12.13
N LEU A 6 3.56 -7.69 13.39
CA LEU A 6 2.28 -7.08 13.76
C LEU A 6 2.42 -5.56 13.79
N THR A 7 1.32 -4.86 13.54
CA THR A 7 1.25 -3.42 13.80
C THR A 7 1.33 -3.17 15.31
N PRO A 8 2.20 -2.27 15.78
CA PRO A 8 2.22 -1.84 17.18
C PRO A 8 0.83 -1.35 17.66
N PRO A 9 0.41 -1.69 18.90
CA PRO A 9 -0.93 -1.32 19.39
C PRO A 9 -1.21 0.18 19.44
N ASP A 10 -0.19 1.01 19.64
CA ASP A 10 -0.26 2.47 19.65
C ASP A 10 -0.55 3.07 18.26
N ILE A 11 -0.21 2.36 17.19
CA ILE A 11 -0.60 2.71 15.82
C ILE A 11 -1.97 2.12 15.48
N TYR A 12 -2.21 0.86 15.84
CA TYR A 12 -3.45 0.16 15.47
C TYR A 12 -4.69 0.67 16.20
N LYS A 13 -4.61 0.83 17.53
CA LYS A 13 -5.77 1.12 18.37
C LYS A 13 -6.48 2.44 17.98
N PRO A 14 -5.79 3.57 17.74
CA PRO A 14 -6.48 4.79 17.34
C PRO A 14 -7.23 4.64 16.00
N LEU A 15 -6.67 3.86 15.07
CA LEU A 15 -7.33 3.57 13.80
C LEU A 15 -8.57 2.69 14.00
N ASP A 16 -8.50 1.68 14.86
CA ASP A 16 -9.65 0.81 15.14
C ASP A 16 -10.74 1.53 15.95
N ASP A 17 -10.35 2.43 16.85
CA ASP A 17 -11.29 3.32 17.55
C ASP A 17 -12.01 4.27 16.57
N GLU A 18 -11.34 4.73 15.50
CA GLU A 18 -11.92 5.62 14.47
C GLU A 18 -12.78 4.85 13.45
N PHE A 19 -12.30 3.70 12.98
CA PHE A 19 -12.87 3.02 11.82
C PHE A 19 -13.63 1.72 12.14
N HIS A 20 -13.48 1.16 13.34
CA HIS A 20 -14.12 -0.06 13.80
C HIS A 20 -13.96 -1.23 12.82
N PHE A 21 -12.76 -1.80 12.75
CA PHE A 21 -12.45 -2.81 11.75
C PHE A 21 -13.19 -4.13 12.00
N ASP A 22 -13.79 -4.69 10.94
CA ASP A 22 -14.52 -5.97 11.00
C ASP A 22 -13.77 -7.14 10.35
N TYR A 23 -12.61 -6.86 9.73
CA TYR A 23 -11.81 -7.87 9.04
C TYR A 23 -10.34 -7.49 8.90
N ASP A 24 -9.47 -8.49 9.05
CA ASP A 24 -8.02 -8.40 8.84
C ASP A 24 -7.63 -9.33 7.66
N PRO A 25 -7.23 -8.78 6.50
CA PRO A 25 -6.75 -9.59 5.37
C PRO A 25 -5.38 -10.25 5.62
N CYS A 26 -4.64 -9.86 6.65
CA CYS A 26 -3.32 -10.39 6.99
C CYS A 26 -3.28 -10.86 8.46
N PRO A 27 -4.21 -11.74 8.89
CA PRO A 27 -4.40 -12.04 10.29
C PRO A 27 -3.26 -12.87 10.87
N TYR A 28 -3.03 -12.70 12.16
CA TYR A 28 -2.19 -13.57 12.96
C TYR A 28 -2.96 -14.14 14.15
N PRO A 29 -2.87 -15.46 14.43
CA PRO A 29 -2.17 -16.47 13.64
C PRO A 29 -2.81 -16.69 12.26
N ARG A 30 -1.99 -16.90 11.23
CA ARG A 30 -2.48 -17.17 9.88
C ARG A 30 -2.92 -18.62 9.77
N VAL A 31 -4.20 -18.85 9.46
CA VAL A 31 -4.75 -20.18 9.21
C VAL A 31 -4.02 -20.83 8.01
N PRO A 32 -3.68 -22.14 8.06
CA PRO A 32 -3.10 -22.84 6.92
C PRO A 32 -3.95 -22.69 5.65
N GLY A 33 -3.31 -22.40 4.52
CA GLY A 33 -4.00 -22.20 3.24
C GLY A 33 -4.75 -20.87 3.10
N PHE A 34 -4.71 -19.99 4.11
CA PHE A 34 -5.40 -18.70 4.05
C PHE A 34 -4.77 -17.77 3.00
N ASN A 35 -5.58 -17.39 2.01
CA ASN A 35 -5.23 -16.46 0.94
C ASN A 35 -6.32 -15.40 0.78
N SER A 36 -6.19 -14.29 1.50
CA SER A 36 -7.16 -13.19 1.45
C SER A 36 -7.23 -12.47 0.10
N LEU A 37 -6.29 -12.70 -0.83
CA LEU A 37 -6.41 -12.18 -2.20
C LEU A 37 -7.55 -12.85 -2.98
N GLU A 38 -7.94 -14.06 -2.59
CA GLU A 38 -9.00 -14.86 -3.23
C GLU A 38 -10.32 -14.84 -2.45
N LEU A 39 -10.31 -14.41 -1.18
CA LEU A 39 -11.49 -14.36 -0.32
C LEU A 39 -12.21 -13.00 -0.40
N PRO A 40 -13.52 -12.94 -0.14
CA PRO A 40 -14.21 -11.67 0.10
C PRO A 40 -13.69 -11.01 1.38
N TRP A 41 -13.62 -9.68 1.38
CA TRP A 41 -13.24 -8.89 2.56
C TRP A 41 -14.47 -8.36 3.30
N GLY A 42 -14.27 -7.89 4.54
CA GLY A 42 -15.31 -7.28 5.38
C GLY A 42 -15.71 -5.88 4.91
N LYS A 43 -16.60 -5.22 5.67
CA LYS A 43 -17.07 -3.87 5.34
C LYS A 43 -16.03 -2.80 5.63
N MET A 44 -15.24 -2.95 6.70
CA MET A 44 -14.15 -2.04 7.02
C MET A 44 -12.91 -2.82 7.46
N ASN A 45 -11.91 -2.83 6.61
CA ASN A 45 -10.76 -3.72 6.72
C ASN A 45 -9.53 -2.97 7.22
N TYR A 46 -8.70 -3.61 8.03
CA TYR A 46 -7.34 -3.15 8.33
C TYR A 46 -6.31 -4.08 7.69
N CYS A 47 -5.48 -3.55 6.79
CA CYS A 47 -4.52 -4.35 6.04
C CYS A 47 -3.09 -3.87 6.29
N ASN A 48 -2.31 -4.70 7.00
CA ASN A 48 -0.86 -4.62 7.11
C ASN A 48 -0.22 -5.72 6.23
N PRO A 49 -0.07 -5.48 4.91
CA PRO A 49 0.35 -6.52 3.97
C PRO A 49 1.85 -6.86 4.12
N PRO A 50 2.31 -7.95 3.50
CA PRO A 50 3.73 -8.25 3.39
C PRO A 50 4.49 -7.11 2.69
N PHE A 51 5.73 -6.86 3.13
CA PHE A 51 6.46 -5.63 2.77
C PHE A 51 7.17 -5.72 1.42
N ARG A 52 7.53 -6.94 1.00
CA ARG A 52 8.25 -7.21 -0.25
C ARG A 52 7.50 -8.23 -1.09
N LYS A 53 7.77 -8.24 -2.39
CA LYS A 53 7.21 -9.22 -3.34
C LYS A 53 7.51 -10.68 -2.95
N THR A 54 8.66 -10.89 -2.30
CA THR A 54 9.16 -12.19 -1.84
C THR A 54 8.66 -12.58 -0.45
N ASP A 55 7.92 -11.71 0.24
CA ASP A 55 7.41 -12.01 1.57
C ASP A 55 6.16 -12.87 1.44
N GLY A 56 6.21 -14.10 1.98
CA GLY A 56 5.12 -15.06 1.88
C GLY A 56 4.80 -15.46 0.43
N ASN A 57 3.54 -15.80 0.17
CA ASN A 57 3.07 -16.33 -1.13
C ASN A 57 2.15 -15.37 -1.88
N THR A 58 2.17 -14.07 -1.55
CA THR A 58 1.09 -13.13 -1.92
C THR A 58 1.55 -11.98 -2.81
N HIS A 59 2.73 -12.09 -3.42
CA HIS A 59 3.28 -11.11 -4.38
C HIS A 59 3.46 -9.66 -3.85
N GLY A 60 3.57 -9.50 -2.53
CA GLY A 60 3.88 -8.22 -1.88
C GLY A 60 2.73 -7.21 -1.81
N PRO A 61 3.02 -5.97 -1.40
CA PRO A 61 1.99 -5.00 -1.03
C PRO A 61 1.12 -4.56 -2.22
N THR A 62 1.67 -4.53 -3.44
CA THR A 62 0.92 -4.16 -4.65
C THR A 62 -0.28 -5.09 -4.90
N ALA A 63 -0.19 -6.38 -4.57
CA ALA A 63 -1.31 -7.31 -4.75
C ALA A 63 -2.47 -6.99 -3.80
N PHE A 64 -2.17 -6.66 -2.54
CA PHE A 64 -3.17 -6.24 -1.56
C PHE A 64 -3.78 -4.88 -1.88
N VAL A 65 -3.01 -3.92 -2.39
CA VAL A 65 -3.57 -2.64 -2.87
C VAL A 65 -4.58 -2.86 -4.00
N ARG A 66 -4.25 -3.72 -4.98
CA ARG A 66 -5.19 -4.07 -6.05
C ARG A 66 -6.45 -4.74 -5.51
N LYS A 67 -6.30 -5.64 -4.55
CA LYS A 67 -7.43 -6.29 -3.88
C LYS A 67 -8.30 -5.28 -3.13
N ALA A 68 -7.72 -4.37 -2.36
CA ALA A 68 -8.45 -3.31 -1.66
C ALA A 68 -9.23 -2.41 -2.63
N ILE A 69 -8.66 -2.07 -3.78
CA ILE A 69 -9.35 -1.31 -4.85
C ILE A 69 -10.55 -2.11 -5.38
N ALA A 70 -10.39 -3.41 -5.65
CA ALA A 70 -11.49 -4.27 -6.11
C ALA A 70 -12.60 -4.46 -5.04
N GLU A 71 -12.25 -4.44 -3.74
CA GLU A 71 -13.22 -4.48 -2.65
C GLU A 71 -13.94 -3.14 -2.47
N LYS A 72 -13.25 -2.01 -2.71
CA LYS A 72 -13.88 -0.67 -2.78
C LYS A 72 -14.98 -0.60 -3.82
N GLU A 73 -14.79 -1.23 -4.99
CA GLU A 73 -15.83 -1.32 -6.03
C GLU A 73 -17.08 -2.08 -5.57
N LYS A 74 -16.99 -2.89 -4.51
CA LYS A 74 -18.10 -3.62 -3.88
C LYS A 74 -18.71 -2.89 -2.68
N GLY A 75 -18.25 -1.67 -2.38
CA GLY A 75 -18.70 -0.89 -1.22
C GLY A 75 -18.04 -1.29 0.10
N ASN A 76 -16.89 -1.98 0.06
CA ASN A 76 -16.08 -2.27 1.23
C ASN A 76 -14.95 -1.24 1.36
N SER A 77 -14.56 -0.87 2.58
CA SER A 77 -13.49 0.10 2.84
C SER A 77 -12.26 -0.59 3.42
N THR A 78 -11.07 -0.01 3.24
CA THR A 78 -9.81 -0.59 3.76
C THR A 78 -8.84 0.50 4.16
N VAL A 79 -8.33 0.43 5.39
CA VAL A 79 -7.14 1.15 5.84
C VAL A 79 -5.91 0.29 5.53
N LEU A 80 -4.95 0.85 4.80
CA LEU A 80 -3.76 0.17 4.33
C LEU A 80 -2.51 0.76 5.00
N LEU A 81 -1.77 -0.05 5.76
CA LEU A 81 -0.46 0.33 6.31
C LEU A 81 0.64 -0.22 5.40
N ILE A 82 1.14 0.60 4.47
CA ILE A 82 2.07 0.15 3.43
C ILE A 82 3.45 0.79 3.63
N PRO A 83 4.55 0.02 3.54
CA PRO A 83 5.89 0.58 3.52
C PRO A 83 6.09 1.52 2.32
N VAL A 84 6.56 2.72 2.59
CA VAL A 84 6.95 3.71 1.59
C VAL A 84 8.42 4.09 1.78
N GLN A 85 9.01 4.69 0.75
CA GLN A 85 10.31 5.34 0.92
C GLN A 85 10.16 6.54 1.84
N SER A 86 11.14 6.76 2.72
CA SER A 86 11.09 7.80 3.76
C SER A 86 10.76 9.19 3.22
N TYR A 87 11.22 9.52 2.01
CA TYR A 87 10.92 10.80 1.38
C TYR A 87 9.42 11.05 1.16
N ILE A 88 8.58 10.01 1.04
CA ILE A 88 7.13 10.19 0.89
C ILE A 88 6.53 10.77 2.17
N ASN A 89 6.95 10.29 3.34
CA ASN A 89 6.49 10.84 4.63
C ASN A 89 6.98 12.28 4.80
N LEU A 90 8.26 12.56 4.50
CA LEU A 90 8.80 13.93 4.55
C LEU A 90 8.01 14.89 3.65
N LEU A 91 7.61 14.44 2.45
CA LEU A 91 6.81 15.24 1.53
C LEU A 91 5.39 15.47 2.05
N LEU A 92 4.73 14.46 2.64
CA LEU A 92 3.43 14.59 3.28
C LEU A 92 3.46 15.57 4.46
N GLU A 93 4.46 15.43 5.34
CA GLU A 93 4.68 16.30 6.50
C GLU A 93 4.97 17.76 6.09
N ALA A 94 5.65 17.95 4.96
CA ALA A 94 5.88 19.27 4.36
C ALA A 94 4.67 19.84 3.59
N GLY A 95 3.53 19.14 3.58
CA GLY A 95 2.31 19.60 2.89
C GLY A 95 2.37 19.51 1.36
N ALA A 96 3.20 18.62 0.80
CA ALA A 96 3.29 18.44 -0.64
C ALA A 96 1.97 17.91 -1.23
N GLU A 97 1.58 18.45 -2.37
CA GLU A 97 0.51 17.88 -3.18
C GLU A 97 1.05 16.65 -3.93
N LEU A 98 0.50 15.47 -3.67
CA LEU A 98 0.91 14.21 -4.30
C LEU A 98 -0.03 13.84 -5.45
N ARG A 99 0.53 13.56 -6.64
CA ARG A 99 -0.23 13.09 -7.81
C ARG A 99 0.43 11.85 -8.42
N SER A 100 -0.37 10.87 -8.83
CA SER A 100 0.14 9.72 -9.58
C SER A 100 0.71 10.16 -10.93
N ALA A 101 1.95 9.78 -11.23
CA ALA A 101 2.52 9.83 -12.58
C ALA A 101 2.44 8.46 -13.27
N GLY A 102 1.74 7.50 -12.66
CA GLY A 102 1.58 6.15 -13.16
C GLY A 102 2.91 5.40 -13.25
N ARG A 103 3.17 4.81 -14.41
CA ARG A 103 4.44 4.16 -14.72
C ARG A 103 5.18 4.98 -15.76
N THR A 104 6.11 5.83 -15.33
CA THR A 104 6.86 6.71 -16.24
C THR A 104 7.87 5.92 -17.07
N ARG A 105 7.77 6.09 -18.39
CA ARG A 105 8.82 5.74 -19.36
C ARG A 105 9.78 6.92 -19.46
N PHE A 106 10.82 6.92 -18.65
CA PHE A 106 11.88 7.93 -18.76
C PHE A 106 12.57 7.80 -20.12
N LEU A 107 13.08 8.91 -20.64
CA LEU A 107 13.85 8.91 -21.89
C LEU A 107 15.34 8.87 -21.55
N GLU A 108 16.09 8.07 -22.29
CA GLU A 108 17.55 8.12 -22.28
C GLU A 108 18.00 9.45 -22.92
N VAL A 109 19.06 10.05 -22.36
CA VAL A 109 19.42 11.46 -22.60
C VAL A 109 19.98 11.67 -24.01
N GLU A 110 20.75 10.72 -24.53
CA GLU A 110 21.45 10.86 -25.82
C GLU A 110 20.61 10.39 -27.01
N THR A 111 19.89 9.29 -26.83
CA THR A 111 19.13 8.60 -27.88
C THR A 111 17.67 9.02 -27.91
N GLY A 112 17.13 9.55 -26.81
CA GLY A 112 15.70 9.82 -26.66
C GLY A 112 14.84 8.56 -26.56
N GLU A 113 15.44 7.38 -26.48
CA GLU A 113 14.70 6.13 -26.38
C GLU A 113 14.01 5.98 -25.02
N SER A 114 12.84 5.35 -25.02
CA SER A 114 12.08 5.09 -23.80
C SER A 114 12.67 3.94 -22.99
N LEU A 115 12.73 4.12 -21.67
CA LEU A 115 13.06 3.07 -20.71
C LEU A 115 12.14 1.84 -20.93
N PRO A 116 12.69 0.65 -21.22
CA PRO A 116 11.88 -0.52 -21.57
C PRO A 116 10.89 -0.92 -20.47
N SER A 117 11.34 -0.89 -19.21
CA SER A 117 10.53 -1.17 -18.03
C SER A 117 10.23 0.13 -17.28
N PRO A 118 9.03 0.71 -17.43
CA PRO A 118 8.70 1.97 -16.80
C PRO A 118 8.66 1.85 -15.29
N SER A 119 9.09 2.89 -14.58
CA SER A 119 9.14 2.90 -13.12
C SER A 119 7.82 3.44 -12.55
N PRO A 120 7.29 2.90 -11.43
CA PRO A 120 6.20 3.54 -10.71
C PRO A 120 6.68 4.87 -10.15
N THR A 121 5.94 5.93 -10.42
CA THR A 121 6.36 7.30 -10.11
C THR A 121 5.20 8.12 -9.55
N LEU A 122 5.58 9.07 -8.70
CA LEU A 122 4.68 10.02 -8.07
C LEU A 122 5.24 11.42 -8.31
N LEU A 123 4.38 12.38 -8.62
CA LEU A 123 4.70 13.79 -8.54
C LEU A 123 4.46 14.27 -7.12
N ALA A 124 5.45 14.92 -6.52
CA ALA A 124 5.31 15.63 -5.26
C ALA A 124 5.55 17.13 -5.52
N ILE A 125 4.52 17.94 -5.32
CA ILE A 125 4.53 19.35 -5.68
C ILE A 125 4.61 20.18 -4.40
N LEU A 126 5.75 20.82 -4.21
CA LEU A 126 5.97 21.82 -3.16
C LEU A 126 5.74 23.21 -3.75
N ARG A 127 4.83 23.97 -3.16
CA ARG A 127 4.55 25.36 -3.56
C ARG A 127 5.23 26.27 -2.55
N GLY A 128 6.12 27.14 -3.02
CA GLY A 128 6.68 28.18 -2.17
C GLY A 128 5.58 29.14 -1.71
N GLU A 129 5.64 29.55 -0.45
CA GLU A 129 4.84 30.67 0.04
C GLU A 129 5.32 31.95 -0.67
N LYS A 130 4.37 32.76 -1.15
CA LYS A 130 4.67 34.07 -1.73
C LYS A 130 4.66 35.13 -0.64
#